data_AF-A0A7X2MUF7-F1
#
_entry.id   AF-A0A7X2MUF7-F1
#
_cell.length_a   1.000
_cell.length_b   1.000
_cell.length_c   1.000
_cell.angle_alpha   90.00
_cell.angle_beta   90.00
_cell.angle_gamma   90.00
#
_symmetry.space_group_name_H-M   'P 1'
#
loop_
_entity.id
_entity.type
_entity.pdbx_description
1 polymer ?
#
loop_
_entity_poly.entity_id
_entity_poly.type
_entity_poly.pdbx_seq_one_letter_code
_entity_poly.pdbx_strand_id
1 'polypeptide(L)'
;NEPLWQHCVRAVNHALNFGQHGLPLMGSGDWNDGMSTVGIAGKGESVWLGFFLYTVLDRFAALAVRFGDTDTARHCLDNAQALKTA
;
A
#
# COMPACT_ATOMS: atom_id res chain seq x y z
N ASN A 1 -13.36 -6.33 -20.18
CA ASN A 1 -13.37 -7.08 -18.91
C ASN A 1 -11.96 -7.50 -18.58
N GLU A 2 -11.39 -6.91 -17.52
CA GLU A 2 -10.11 -7.32 -16.94
C GLU A 2 -10.39 -8.31 -15.78
N PRO A 3 -9.57 -9.35 -15.57
CA PRO A 3 -9.76 -10.27 -14.44
C PRO A 3 -9.62 -9.55 -13.09
N LEU A 4 -10.38 -10.00 -12.08
CA LEU A 4 -10.33 -9.44 -10.72
C LEU A 4 -8.91 -9.40 -10.15
N TRP A 5 -8.09 -10.43 -10.41
CA TRP A 5 -6.69 -10.48 -9.98
C TRP A 5 -5.90 -9.24 -10.44
N GLN A 6 -6.05 -8.85 -11.71
CA GLN A 6 -5.33 -7.71 -12.27
C GLN A 6 -5.81 -6.39 -11.68
N HIS A 7 -7.10 -6.25 -11.37
CA HIS A 7 -7.60 -5.12 -10.60
C HIS A 7 -6.99 -5.04 -9.19
N CYS A 8 -6.83 -6.18 -8.50
CA CYS A 8 -6.18 -6.22 -7.19
C CYS A 8 -4.70 -5.83 -7.26
N VAL A 9 -3.95 -6.37 -8.22
CA VAL A 9 -2.53 -6.01 -8.43
C VAL A 9 -2.38 -4.52 -8.71
N ARG A 10 -3.25 -3.94 -9.56
CA ARG A 10 -3.27 -2.50 -9.82
C ARG A 10 -3.59 -1.68 -8.58
N ALA A 11 -4.52 -2.12 -7.74
CA ALA A 11 -4.86 -1.44 -6.50
C ALA A 11 -3.67 -1.45 -5.51
N VAL A 12 -2.96 -2.57 -5.39
CA VAL A 12 -1.72 -2.66 -4.59
C VAL A 12 -0.69 -1.67 -5.12
N ASN A 13 -0.38 -1.70 -6.42
CA ASN A 13 0.61 -0.81 -7.02
C ASN A 13 0.25 0.67 -6.87
N HIS A 14 -1.04 1.00 -6.92
CA HIS A 14 -1.51 2.36 -6.70
C HIS A 14 -1.31 2.82 -5.25
N ALA A 15 -1.45 1.92 -4.27
CA ALA A 15 -1.25 2.21 -2.85
C ALA A 15 0.24 2.39 -2.47
N LEU A 16 1.18 1.95 -3.32
CA LEU A 16 2.62 2.12 -3.13
C LEU A 16 3.09 3.55 -3.47
N ASN A 17 2.48 4.53 -2.83
CA ASN A 17 2.78 5.95 -3.00
C ASN A 17 3.21 6.55 -1.67
N PHE A 18 4.49 6.90 -1.57
CA PHE A 18 5.16 7.20 -0.30
C PHE A 18 5.66 8.64 -0.25
N GLY A 19 5.70 9.21 0.96
CA GLY A 19 6.31 10.50 1.23
C GLY A 19 7.80 10.38 1.55
N GLN A 20 8.36 11.48 2.07
CA GLN A 20 9.80 11.61 2.32
C GLN A 20 10.33 10.68 3.40
N HIS A 21 9.48 10.18 4.30
CA HIS A 21 9.88 9.25 5.36
C HIS A 21 9.58 7.79 4.99
N GLY A 22 9.13 7.51 3.76
CA GLY A 22 8.80 6.15 3.33
C GLY A 22 7.43 5.67 3.83
N LEU A 23 6.59 6.55 4.37
CA LEU A 23 5.22 6.25 4.79
C LEU A 23 4.22 6.61 3.69
N PRO A 24 3.04 5.95 3.62
CA PRO A 24 2.05 6.25 2.60
C PRO A 24 1.56 7.70 2.67
N LEU A 25 1.49 8.38 1.52
CA LEU A 25 0.89 9.70 1.43
C LEU A 25 -0.59 9.63 1.80
N MET A 26 -0.99 10.49 2.74
CA MET A 26 -2.36 10.51 3.26
C MET A 26 -3.35 11.18 2.31
N GLY A 27 -2.89 12.06 1.41
CA GLY A 27 -3.80 12.85 0.57
C GLY A 27 -4.84 13.62 1.41
N SER A 28 -6.10 13.60 0.98
CA SER A 28 -7.18 14.28 1.68
C SER A 28 -7.85 13.46 2.79
N GLY A 29 -7.28 12.32 3.20
CA GLY A 29 -7.81 11.51 4.29
C GLY A 29 -7.30 10.06 4.29
N ASP A 30 -7.37 9.43 5.46
CA ASP A 30 -7.23 7.99 5.61
C ASP A 30 -8.54 7.41 6.16
N TRP A 31 -8.47 6.43 7.07
CA TRP A 31 -9.67 5.89 7.73
C TRP A 31 -10.36 6.88 8.66
N ASN A 32 -9.65 7.90 9.15
CA ASN A 32 -10.24 8.96 9.94
C ASN A 32 -10.69 10.12 9.06
N ASP A 33 -11.99 10.14 8.73
CA ASP A 33 -12.61 11.18 7.90
C ASP A 33 -12.40 12.61 8.45
N GLY A 34 -12.21 12.77 9.75
CA GLY A 34 -11.96 14.07 10.38
C GLY A 34 -10.58 14.67 10.08
N MET A 35 -9.62 13.86 9.62
CA MET A 35 -8.23 14.27 9.38
C MET A 35 -7.96 14.69 7.93
N SER A 36 -8.87 15.43 7.30
CA SER A 36 -8.84 15.71 5.85
C SER A 36 -7.78 16.72 5.39
N THR A 37 -7.15 17.46 6.31
CA THR A 37 -6.19 18.53 5.98
C THR A 37 -4.73 18.10 6.09
N VAL A 38 -4.44 16.91 6.64
CA VAL A 38 -3.06 16.46 6.92
C VAL A 38 -2.21 16.36 5.65
N GLY A 39 -2.75 15.76 4.59
CA GLY A 39 -2.02 15.51 3.35
C GLY A 39 -2.47 16.36 2.16
N ILE A 40 -3.35 17.36 2.32
CA ILE A 40 -3.94 18.10 1.20
C ILE A 40 -2.91 18.85 0.34
N ALA A 41 -1.76 19.21 0.92
CA ALA A 41 -0.64 19.82 0.22
C ALA A 41 0.34 18.78 -0.40
N GLY A 42 -0.02 17.50 -0.42
CA GLY A 42 0.74 16.40 -1.02
C GLY A 42 1.95 15.94 -0.23
N LYS A 43 2.07 16.31 1.05
CA LYS A 43 3.24 16.00 1.90
C LYS A 43 2.93 15.21 3.16
N GLY A 44 1.68 15.25 3.62
CA GLY A 44 1.27 14.52 4.82
C GLY A 44 1.29 13.02 4.57
N GLU A 45 1.82 12.28 5.53
CA GLU A 45 1.89 10.82 5.53
C GLU A 45 1.02 10.25 6.64
N SER A 46 0.50 9.03 6.45
CA SER A 46 -0.31 8.34 7.46
C SER A 46 0.38 7.08 7.95
N VAL A 47 0.70 7.06 9.25
CA VAL A 47 1.20 5.88 9.95
C VAL A 47 0.14 4.77 9.97
N TRP A 48 -1.15 5.13 10.10
CA TRP A 48 -2.25 4.16 10.06
C TRP A 48 -2.31 3.45 8.71
N LEU A 49 -2.21 4.19 7.60
CA LEU A 49 -2.09 3.59 6.26
C LEU A 49 -0.85 2.73 6.15
N GLY A 50 0.26 3.11 6.80
CA GLY A 50 1.47 2.27 6.89
C GLY A 50 1.18 0.89 7.48
N PHE A 51 0.58 0.83 8.67
CA PHE A 51 0.24 -0.46 9.30
C PHE A 51 -0.76 -1.28 8.47
N PHE A 52 -1.75 -0.60 7.89
CA PHE A 52 -2.75 -1.26 7.06
C PHE A 52 -2.15 -1.84 5.78
N LEU A 53 -1.35 -1.05 5.07
CA LEU A 53 -0.69 -1.45 3.83
C LEU A 53 0.31 -2.59 4.07
N TYR A 54 1.10 -2.54 5.14
CA TYR A 54 1.99 -3.66 5.52
C TYR A 54 1.20 -4.98 5.64
N THR A 55 0.06 -4.95 6.33
CA THR A 55 -0.79 -6.12 6.52
C THR A 55 -1.37 -6.62 5.19
N VAL A 56 -1.76 -5.71 4.30
CA VAL A 56 -2.24 -6.04 2.96
C VAL A 56 -1.13 -6.70 2.15
N LEU A 57 0.06 -6.10 2.09
CA LEU A 57 1.18 -6.60 1.29
C LEU A 57 1.64 -8.00 1.73
N ASP A 58 1.81 -8.23 3.03
CA ASP A 58 2.19 -9.55 3.57
C ASP A 58 1.19 -10.65 3.18
N ARG A 59 -0.11 -10.38 3.36
CA ARG A 59 -1.17 -11.33 3.01
C ARG A 59 -1.36 -11.50 1.50
N PHE A 60 -1.21 -10.41 0.73
CA PHE A 60 -1.36 -10.43 -0.72
C PHE A 60 -0.19 -11.15 -1.38
N ALA A 61 1.02 -11.07 -0.82
CA ALA A 61 2.16 -11.86 -1.26
C ALA A 61 1.87 -13.37 -1.16
N ALA A 62 1.34 -13.82 -0.02
CA ALA A 62 0.96 -15.21 0.18
C ALA A 62 -0.17 -15.65 -0.79
N LEU A 63 -1.08 -14.75 -1.15
CA LEU A 63 -2.11 -15.01 -2.16
C LEU A 63 -1.52 -15.10 -3.58
N ALA A 64 -0.61 -14.20 -3.93
CA ALA A 64 0.06 -14.16 -5.23
C ALA A 64 0.85 -15.44 -5.51
N VAL A 65 1.53 -16.00 -4.51
CA VAL A 65 2.17 -17.33 -4.60
C VAL A 65 1.16 -18.42 -4.97
N ARG A 66 -0.04 -18.43 -4.35
CA ARG A 66 -1.09 -19.41 -4.67
C ARG A 66 -1.66 -19.24 -6.08
N PHE A 67 -1.59 -18.03 -6.63
CA PHE A 67 -1.97 -17.72 -8.01
C PHE A 67 -0.84 -17.99 -9.02
N GLY A 68 0.35 -18.38 -8.57
CA GLY A 68 1.53 -18.56 -9.43
C GLY A 68 2.20 -17.25 -9.86
N ASP A 69 1.79 -16.12 -9.30
CA ASP A 69 2.31 -14.79 -9.61
C ASP A 69 3.44 -14.42 -8.65
N THR A 70 4.61 -15.04 -8.89
CA THR A 70 5.79 -14.87 -8.02
C THR A 70 6.38 -13.46 -8.06
N ASP A 71 6.19 -12.73 -9.16
CA ASP A 71 6.65 -11.36 -9.30
C ASP A 71 5.85 -10.41 -8.41
N THR A 72 4.52 -10.51 -8.43
CA THR A 72 3.66 -9.76 -7.51
C THR A 72 3.97 -10.13 -6.05
N ALA A 73 4.20 -11.42 -5.77
CA ALA A 73 4.54 -11.87 -4.42
C ALA A 73 5.81 -11.19 -3.89
N ARG A 74 6.89 -11.22 -4.67
CA ARG A 74 8.16 -10.56 -4.33
C ARG A 74 7.98 -9.06 -4.20
N HIS A 75 7.29 -8.42 -5.15
CA HIS A 75 7.03 -6.99 -5.11
C HIS A 75 6.31 -6.57 -3.82
N CYS A 76 5.34 -7.35 -3.37
CA CYS A 76 4.64 -7.09 -2.11
C CYS A 76 5.56 -7.24 -0.90
N LEU A 77 6.36 -8.30 -0.83
CA LEU A 77 7.29 -8.53 0.29
C LEU A 77 8.37 -7.46 0.40
N ASP A 78 8.94 -7.04 -0.74
CA ASP A 78 9.96 -5.99 -0.78
C ASP A 78 9.41 -4.67 -0.23
N ASN A 79 8.21 -4.27 -0.66
CA ASN A 79 7.55 -3.06 -0.17
C ASN A 79 7.10 -3.19 1.30
N ALA A 80 6.64 -4.36 1.73
CA ALA A 80 6.29 -4.60 3.13
C ALA A 80 7.53 -4.45 4.03
N GLN A 81 8.67 -4.97 3.59
CA GLN A 81 9.92 -4.86 4.32
C GLN A 81 10.45 -3.43 4.38
N ALA A 82 10.35 -2.67 3.28
CA ALA A 82 10.70 -1.25 3.26
C ALA A 82 9.84 -0.45 4.25
N LEU A 83 8.52 -0.67 4.24
CA LEU A 83 7.58 0.01 5.11
C LEU A 83 7.76 -0.32 6.60
N LYS A 84 8.22 -1.54 6.92
CA LYS A 84 8.53 -1.95 8.30
C LYS A 84 9.72 -1.18 8.90
N THR A 85 10.59 -0.65 8.05
CA THR A 85 11.81 0.07 8.44
C THR A 85 11.73 1.58 8.23
N ALA A 86 10.59 2.07 7.74
CA ALA A 86 10.29 3.49 7.58
C ALA A 86 10.14 4.20 8.94
#